data_AF-A0A0H4VP68-F1
#
_entry.id   AF-A0A0H4VP68-F1
#
_cell.length_a   1.000
_cell.length_b   1.000
_cell.length_c   1.000
_cell.angle_alpha   90.00
_cell.angle_beta   90.00
_cell.angle_gamma   90.00
#
_symmetry.space_group_name_H-M   'P 1'
#
loop_
_entity.id
_entity.type
_entity.pdbx_description
1 polymer ?
#
loop_
_entity_poly.entity_id
_entity_poly.type
_entity_poly.pdbx_seq_one_letter_code
_entity_poly.pdbx_strand_id
1 'polypeptide(L)'
;MLKAFKSNGTQADEVLGWEEIYPFLHKEDEHNHYMDVQKRAEEHLRNQGYATPDPAGLRLTEVGYKAVQELDDQDLSQSNAR
;
A
#
# COMPACT_ATOMS: atom_id res chain seq x y z
N MET A 1 -0.25 -3.41 2.10
CA MET A 1 0.20 -2.47 1.04
C MET A 1 -0.18 -1.01 1.24
N LEU A 2 -1.47 -0.62 1.35
CA LEU A 2 -1.83 0.80 1.56
C LEU A 2 -1.17 1.43 2.81
N LYS A 3 -0.90 0.61 3.83
CA LYS A 3 -0.11 1.01 5.02
C LYS A 3 1.31 1.48 4.69
N ALA A 4 1.92 1.03 3.59
CA ALA A 4 3.25 1.47 3.15
C ALA A 4 3.20 2.93 2.67
N PHE A 5 2.24 3.25 1.80
CA PHE A 5 1.98 4.62 1.36
C PHE A 5 1.60 5.53 2.53
N LYS A 6 0.78 5.03 3.46
CA LYS A 6 0.43 5.74 4.70
C LYS A 6 1.66 6.06 5.56
N SER A 7 2.51 5.07 5.80
CA SER A 7 3.66 5.21 6.70
C SER A 7 4.71 6.18 6.16
N ASN A 8 4.80 6.31 4.83
CA ASN A 8 5.71 7.24 4.16
C ASN A 8 5.05 8.58 3.79
N GLY A 9 3.76 8.77 4.08
CA GLY A 9 3.05 10.01 3.76
C GLY A 9 2.96 10.31 2.26
N THR A 10 2.96 9.28 1.43
CA THR A 10 2.99 9.40 -0.04
C THR A 10 1.74 10.11 -0.56
N GLN A 11 1.94 11.11 -1.41
CA GLN A 11 0.86 11.88 -2.02
C GLN A 11 0.29 11.19 -3.26
N ALA A 12 -0.85 11.68 -3.74
CA ALA A 12 -1.38 11.26 -5.03
C ALA A 12 -0.37 11.55 -6.15
N ASP A 13 -0.26 10.64 -7.11
CA ASP A 13 0.70 10.63 -8.22
C ASP A 13 2.17 10.52 -7.84
N GLU A 14 2.48 10.35 -6.56
CA GLU A 14 3.84 10.11 -6.09
C GLU A 14 4.21 8.63 -6.16
N VAL A 15 5.49 8.36 -6.41
CA VAL A 15 6.03 7.00 -6.50
C VAL A 15 6.67 6.61 -5.18
N LEU A 16 6.15 5.56 -4.57
CA LEU A 16 6.77 4.91 -3.42
C LEU A 16 7.78 3.87 -3.91
N GLY A 17 9.03 4.01 -3.49
CA GLY A 17 10.12 3.13 -3.89
C GLY A 17 9.95 1.69 -3.39
N TRP A 18 10.49 0.72 -4.12
CA TRP A 18 10.44 -0.69 -3.75
C TRP A 18 11.04 -0.98 -2.37
N GLU A 19 12.12 -0.30 -2.02
CA GLU A 19 12.79 -0.38 -0.72
C GLU A 19 11.86 -0.03 0.46
N GLU A 20 10.93 0.89 0.27
CA GLU A 20 9.95 1.27 1.30
C GLU A 20 8.72 0.36 1.30
N ILE A 21 8.42 -0.28 0.17
CA ILE A 21 7.34 -1.25 0.01
C ILE A 21 7.70 -2.59 0.64
N TYR A 22 8.93 -3.06 0.47
CA TYR A 22 9.36 -4.40 0.87
C TYR A 22 9.08 -4.75 2.35
N PRO A 23 9.33 -3.86 3.34
CA PRO A 23 8.99 -4.13 4.73
C PRO A 23 7.51 -4.46 4.99
N PHE A 24 6.61 -3.99 4.12
CA PHE A 24 5.17 -4.22 4.21
C PHE A 24 4.70 -5.46 3.45
N LEU A 25 5.53 -6.00 2.56
CA LEU A 25 5.31 -7.29 1.88
C LEU A 25 5.75 -8.46 2.76
N HIS A 26 6.84 -8.28 3.52
CA HIS A 26 7.44 -9.31 4.37
C HIS A 26 6.60 -9.74 5.57
N LYS A 27 5.58 -8.97 5.97
CA LYS A 27 4.79 -9.26 7.18
C LYS A 27 3.66 -10.28 6.98
N GLU A 28 3.29 -10.63 5.75
CA GLU A 28 2.14 -11.51 5.50
C GLU A 28 2.50 -12.97 5.20
N ASP A 29 3.77 -13.32 4.93
CA ASP A 29 4.08 -14.67 4.45
C ASP A 29 5.53 -15.09 4.74
N GLU A 30 5.77 -15.81 5.85
CA GLU A 30 7.07 -16.46 6.14
C GLU A 30 7.31 -17.70 5.26
N HIS A 31 6.30 -18.16 4.52
CA HIS A 31 6.30 -19.44 3.79
C HIS A 31 6.18 -19.34 2.26
N ASN A 32 5.76 -18.20 1.69
CA ASN A 32 5.67 -18.02 0.24
C ASN A 32 6.88 -17.28 -0.33
N HIS A 33 7.31 -17.70 -1.53
CA HIS A 33 8.42 -17.08 -2.24
C HIS A 33 8.17 -15.58 -2.48
N TYR A 34 9.10 -14.74 -2.06
CA TYR A 34 9.07 -13.28 -2.14
C TYR A 34 8.56 -12.70 -3.47
N MET A 35 8.94 -13.31 -4.60
CA MET A 35 8.51 -12.91 -5.94
C MET A 35 7.00 -13.03 -6.15
N ASP A 36 6.36 -14.04 -5.54
CA ASP A 36 4.92 -14.25 -5.66
C ASP A 36 4.13 -13.26 -4.79
N VAL A 37 4.70 -12.87 -3.64
CA VAL A 37 4.08 -11.88 -2.73
C VAL A 37 4.09 -10.49 -3.36
N GLN A 38 5.21 -10.09 -3.97
CA GLN A 38 5.30 -8.82 -4.70
C GLN A 38 4.28 -8.79 -5.84
N LYS A 39 4.24 -9.83 -6.68
CA LYS A 39 3.31 -9.90 -7.81
C LYS A 39 1.85 -9.85 -7.36
N ARG A 40 1.47 -10.59 -6.30
CA ARG A 40 0.11 -10.53 -5.75
C ARG A 40 -0.24 -9.16 -5.22
N ALA A 41 0.68 -8.49 -4.54
CA ALA A 41 0.47 -7.15 -4.01
C ALA A 41 0.27 -6.12 -5.13
N GLU A 42 1.10 -6.19 -6.18
CA GLU A 42 0.95 -5.38 -7.38
C GLU A 42 -0.41 -5.63 -8.07
N GLU A 43 -0.77 -6.90 -8.27
CA GLU A 43 -2.04 -7.28 -8.86
C GLU A 43 -3.23 -6.80 -8.03
N HIS A 44 -3.15 -6.91 -6.71
CA HIS A 44 -4.19 -6.45 -5.81
C HIS A 44 -4.39 -4.94 -5.91
N LEU A 45 -3.31 -4.15 -5.83
CA LEU A 45 -3.39 -2.69 -5.95
C LEU A 45 -3.87 -2.25 -7.34
N ARG A 46 -3.41 -2.94 -8.39
CA ARG A 46 -3.83 -2.67 -9.77
C ARG A 46 -5.32 -2.99 -9.98
N ASN A 47 -5.80 -4.12 -9.46
CA ASN A 47 -7.20 -4.53 -9.58
C ASN A 47 -8.15 -3.57 -8.84
N GLN A 48 -7.71 -3.01 -7.72
CA GLN A 48 -8.44 -1.99 -6.97
C GLN A 48 -8.27 -0.58 -7.55
N GLY A 49 -7.34 -0.38 -8.49
CA GLY A 49 -7.01 0.92 -9.06
C GLY A 49 -6.30 1.86 -8.09
N TYR A 50 -5.73 1.36 -6.99
CA TYR A 50 -5.09 2.17 -5.94
C TYR A 50 -3.65 2.57 -6.28
N ALA A 51 -2.93 1.75 -7.04
CA ALA A 51 -1.58 2.08 -7.48
C ALA A 51 -1.32 1.54 -8.88
N THR A 52 -0.40 2.20 -9.58
CA THR A 52 0.11 1.77 -10.88
C THR A 52 1.60 1.43 -10.79
N PRO A 53 2.06 0.41 -11.53
CA PRO A 53 3.47 0.05 -11.55
C PRO A 53 4.31 1.15 -12.22
N ASP A 54 5.43 1.52 -11.57
CA ASP A 54 6.40 2.49 -12.04
C ASP A 54 7.80 1.84 -12.03
N PRO A 55 8.74 2.19 -12.94
CA PRO A 55 10.10 1.65 -12.91
C PRO A 55 10.82 1.80 -11.56
N ALA A 56 10.52 2.86 -10.79
CA ALA A 56 11.12 3.10 -9.49
C ALA A 56 10.35 2.45 -8.32
N GLY A 57 9.13 1.94 -8.54
CA GLY A 57 8.27 1.47 -7.45
C GLY A 57 6.80 1.37 -7.82
N LEU A 58 5.93 1.86 -6.92
CA LEU A 58 4.49 1.94 -7.16
C LEU A 58 4.02 3.39 -7.06
N ARG A 59 3.37 3.88 -8.10
CA ARG A 59 2.73 5.19 -8.10
C ARG A 59 1.36 5.12 -7.46
N LEU A 60 1.11 5.95 -6.45
CA LEU A 60 -0.19 6.04 -5.81
C LEU A 60 -1.16 6.81 -6.72
N THR A 61 -2.33 6.26 -7.02
CA THR A 61 -3.36 6.98 -7.77
C THR A 61 -4.18 7.89 -6.85
N GLU A 62 -4.94 8.84 -7.40
CA GLU A 62 -5.90 9.63 -6.62
C GLU A 62 -6.90 8.75 -5.84
N VAL A 63 -7.31 7.62 -6.42
CA VAL A 63 -8.21 6.65 -5.78
C VAL A 63 -7.51 5.97 -4.61
N GLY A 64 -6.26 5.55 -4.80
CA GLY A 64 -5.44 4.98 -3.74
C GLY A 64 -5.17 5.97 -2.61
N TYR A 65 -4.90 7.23 -2.94
CA TYR A 65 -4.69 8.29 -1.95
C TYR A 65 -5.94 8.49 -1.08
N LYS A 66 -7.14 8.52 -1.67
CA LYS A 66 -8.40 8.55 -0.90
C LYS A 66 -8.53 7.34 0.02
N ALA A 67 -8.24 6.13 -0.47
CA ALA A 67 -8.26 4.92 0.35
C ALA A 67 -7.23 4.95 1.50
N VAL A 68 -6.07 5.58 1.30
CA VAL A 68 -5.08 5.83 2.37
C VAL A 68 -5.63 6.78 3.43
N GLN A 69 -6.35 7.84 3.04
CA GLN A 69 -7.00 8.76 3.98
C GLN A 69 -8.15 8.09 4.74
N GLU A 70 -8.96 7.25 4.07
CA GLU A 70 -10.04 6.49 4.72
C GLU A 70 -9.51 5.45 5.74
N LEU A 71 -8.29 4.95 5.53
CA LEU A 71 -7.57 4.13 6.51
C LEU A 71 -7.21 4.89 7.79
N ASP A 72 -7.09 6.22 7.77
CA ASP A 72 -6.96 7.03 9.00
C ASP A 72 -8.28 7.09 9.77
N ASP A 73 -9.40 7.28 9.07
CA ASP A 73 -10.72 7.38 9.71
C ASP A 73 -11.18 6.07 10.35
N GLN A 74 -10.84 4.91 9.75
CA GLN A 74 -11.20 3.62 10.34
C GLN A 74 -10.39 3.29 11.61
N ASP A 75 -9.10 3.65 11.67
CA ASP A 75 -8.25 3.45 12.86
C ASP A 75 -8.70 4.34 14.04
N LEU A 76 -9.17 5.56 13.73
CA LEU A 76 -9.72 6.48 14.72
C LEU A 76 -11.13 6.08 15.20
N SER A 77 -11.96 5.45 14.34
CA SER A 77 -13.30 5.00 14.72
C SER A 77 -13.33 3.87 15.76
N GLN A 78 -12.29 3.03 15.80
CA GLN A 78 -12.15 1.96 16.79
C GLN A 78 -11.69 2.48 18.17
N SER A 79 -11.22 3.72 18.25
CA SER A 79 -10.69 4.32 19.48
C SER A 79 -11.75 4.99 20.36
N ASN A 80 -12.99 5.17 19.86
CA ASN A 80 -14.08 5.88 20.58
C ASN A 80 -15.21 4.97 21.08
N ALA A 81 -15.01 3.66 21.15
CA ALA A 81 -15.94 2.72 21.80
C ALA A 81 -15.36 2.21 23.13
N ARG A 82 -15.24 3.08 24.14
CA ARG A 82 -15.03 2.68 25.54
C ARG A 82 -15.87 3.53 26.47
#